data_AF-A0A8C5E3W0-F1
#
_entry.id   AF-A0A8C5E3W0-F1
#
_cell.length_a   1.000
_cell.length_b   1.000
_cell.length_c   1.000
_cell.angle_alpha   90.00
_cell.angle_beta   90.00
_cell.angle_gamma   90.00
#
_symmetry.space_group_name_H-M   'P 1'
#
loop_
_entity.id
_entity.type
_entity.pdbx_description
1 polymer ?
#
loop_
_entity_poly.entity_id
_entity_poly.type
_entity_poly.pdbx_seq_one_letter_code
_entity_poly.pdbx_strand_id
1 'polypeptide(L)'
;MTRTLRRLKDFQQCYFSLFDVAPQLLVRHFYTQMFTANKDVSSISPSKKARIDSAAAVADRTVLRFAKLSEHATTPTRGSAKAAGYDLYSAYDYIIGPMDKAIVKTDIQIAVPHGCYGRVAPRSGLAAKHFIDVGAGVVDEDYRGNVGVVMFNFNKESFEVKKGDRVAQLVCERICYPELMEEEVNPNQKLYIYDCIVH
;
A
#
# COMPACT_ATOMS: atom_id res chain seq x y z
N MET A 1 27.98 35.43 31.06
CA MET A 1 27.87 36.22 29.81
C MET A 1 27.01 35.44 28.83
N THR A 2 25.67 35.41 28.99
CA THR A 2 24.68 36.25 28.28
C THR A 2 24.88 36.38 26.76
N ARG A 3 24.03 35.70 25.98
CA ARG A 3 23.24 36.20 24.82
C ARG A 3 22.57 35.00 24.10
N THR A 4 21.26 34.76 24.24
CA THR A 4 20.08 35.43 23.65
C THR A 4 19.70 34.93 22.25
N LEU A 5 18.55 34.25 22.23
CA LEU A 5 17.59 33.95 21.16
C LEU A 5 17.46 34.96 20.00
N ARG A 6 17.25 34.45 18.78
CA ARG A 6 16.21 34.79 17.76
C ARG A 6 16.67 34.31 16.37
N ARG A 7 15.98 33.38 15.71
CA ARG A 7 14.74 33.47 14.89
C ARG A 7 15.04 33.66 13.39
N LEU A 8 14.59 32.66 12.63
CA LEU A 8 13.86 32.72 11.35
C LEU A 8 14.56 33.20 10.07
N LYS A 9 14.33 32.36 9.05
CA LYS A 9 14.50 32.53 7.60
C LYS A 9 15.90 32.18 7.12
N ASP A 10 16.00 31.06 6.43
CA ASP A 10 16.79 30.89 5.21
C ASP A 10 16.54 29.47 4.69
N PHE A 11 15.45 29.27 3.94
CA PHE A 11 15.33 28.17 2.97
C PHE A 11 14.17 28.47 2.00
N GLN A 12 14.29 29.57 1.27
CA GLN A 12 13.47 29.87 0.12
C GLN A 12 14.29 30.80 -0.80
N GLN A 13 14.99 30.22 -1.78
CA GLN A 13 15.28 30.75 -3.12
C GLN A 13 16.38 29.88 -3.76
N CYS A 14 16.03 29.07 -4.77
CA CYS A 14 16.86 28.73 -5.94
C CYS A 14 16.12 27.67 -6.77
N TYR A 15 14.93 28.03 -7.23
CA TYR A 15 14.30 27.43 -8.41
C TYR A 15 14.29 28.56 -9.43
N PHE A 16 15.21 28.54 -10.39
CA PHE A 16 15.13 29.14 -11.73
C PHE A 16 16.53 29.11 -12.36
N SER A 17 16.75 28.17 -13.27
CA SER A 17 17.45 28.36 -14.57
C SER A 17 17.95 27.00 -15.06
N LEU A 18 17.40 26.60 -16.22
CA LEU A 18 18.07 25.96 -17.36
C LEU A 18 17.01 25.19 -18.15
N PHE A 19 16.12 25.94 -18.79
CA PHE A 19 15.57 25.56 -20.08
C PHE A 19 16.56 26.08 -21.13
N ASP A 20 17.26 25.19 -21.84
CA ASP A 20 17.37 25.30 -23.29
C ASP A 20 18.00 24.04 -23.91
N VAL A 21 17.60 23.80 -25.16
CA VAL A 21 18.09 22.78 -26.10
C VAL A 21 17.47 21.37 -26.02
N ALA A 22 16.39 21.20 -26.79
CA ALA A 22 15.94 19.92 -27.33
C ALA A 22 16.98 19.31 -28.30
N PRO A 23 16.93 17.98 -28.53
CA PRO A 23 16.51 17.56 -29.86
C PRO A 23 15.46 16.44 -29.82
N GLN A 24 14.25 16.78 -30.27
CA GLN A 24 13.27 15.83 -30.78
C GLN A 24 13.75 15.30 -32.13
N LEU A 25 14.41 14.13 -32.22
CA LEU A 25 14.49 13.39 -33.50
C LEU A 25 15.10 11.97 -33.40
N LEU A 26 14.65 11.06 -32.51
CA LEU A 26 15.06 9.64 -32.66
C LEU A 26 14.21 8.58 -31.92
N VAL A 27 12.89 8.78 -31.78
CA VAL A 27 11.98 7.73 -31.25
C VAL A 27 10.81 7.42 -32.20
N ARG A 28 10.82 7.95 -33.43
CA ARG A 28 9.78 7.68 -34.44
C ARG A 28 10.15 6.66 -35.52
N HIS A 29 11.38 6.13 -35.53
CA HIS A 29 11.84 5.21 -36.58
C HIS A 29 11.86 3.73 -36.19
N PHE A 30 11.71 3.38 -34.91
CA PHE A 30 11.65 1.97 -34.47
C PHE A 30 10.23 1.43 -34.23
N TYR A 31 9.22 2.30 -34.15
CA TYR A 31 7.83 1.87 -33.89
C TYR A 31 6.97 1.62 -35.14
N THR A 32 7.49 1.85 -36.35
CA THR A 32 6.73 1.74 -37.61
C THR A 32 7.08 0.49 -38.44
N GLN A 33 8.01 -0.37 -38.00
CA GLN A 33 8.41 -1.58 -38.73
C GLN A 33 7.95 -2.91 -38.12
N MET A 34 7.16 -2.91 -37.04
CA MET A 34 6.53 -4.12 -36.47
C MET A 34 5.04 -4.27 -36.82
N PHE A 35 4.51 -3.46 -37.74
CA PHE A 35 3.08 -3.47 -38.13
C PHE A 35 2.81 -3.71 -39.62
N THR A 36 3.67 -4.46 -40.30
CA THR A 36 3.35 -5.05 -41.61
C THR A 36 3.66 -6.54 -41.62
N ALA A 37 2.91 -7.29 -40.82
CA ALA A 37 2.76 -8.73 -41.00
C ALA A 37 1.33 -9.11 -40.60
N ASN A 38 0.39 -8.89 -41.51
CA ASN A 38 -0.98 -9.41 -41.43
C ASN A 38 -1.17 -10.42 -42.56
N LYS A 39 -1.28 -11.70 -42.19
CA LYS A 39 -1.88 -12.86 -42.89
C LYS A 39 -1.58 -14.05 -41.95
N ASP A 40 -2.52 -14.74 -41.31
CA ASP A 40 -3.92 -15.00 -41.58
C ASP A 40 -4.66 -15.27 -40.24
N VAL A 41 -5.82 -14.64 -40.01
CA VAL A 41 -6.80 -15.09 -39.00
C VAL A 41 -8.19 -14.96 -39.61
N SER A 42 -8.55 -15.93 -40.45
CA SER A 42 -9.91 -16.14 -40.95
C SER A 42 -10.50 -17.38 -40.29
N SER A 43 -10.93 -17.25 -39.03
CA SER A 43 -12.05 -18.02 -38.42
C SER A 43 -12.04 -17.90 -36.89
N ILE A 44 -12.36 -16.71 -36.36
CA ILE A 44 -12.77 -16.60 -34.95
C ILE A 44 -14.13 -15.93 -34.90
N SER A 45 -15.11 -16.66 -34.37
CA SER A 45 -16.51 -16.26 -34.27
C SER A 45 -16.67 -14.96 -33.47
N PRO A 46 -17.69 -14.12 -33.78
CA PRO A 46 -17.91 -12.82 -33.12
C PRO A 46 -17.95 -12.89 -31.60
N SER A 47 -18.43 -14.01 -31.05
CA SER A 47 -18.54 -14.26 -29.61
C SER A 47 -17.20 -14.45 -28.88
N LYS A 48 -16.12 -14.84 -29.57
CA LYS A 48 -14.77 -14.97 -28.97
C LYS A 48 -14.05 -13.62 -28.95
N LYS A 49 -14.28 -12.77 -29.96
CA LYS A 49 -13.74 -11.41 -30.02
C LYS A 49 -14.34 -10.53 -28.92
N ALA A 50 -15.65 -10.63 -28.67
CA ALA A 50 -16.30 -9.97 -27.54
C ALA A 50 -15.76 -10.43 -26.16
N ARG A 51 -15.32 -11.69 -26.02
CA ARG A 51 -14.68 -12.20 -24.78
C ARG A 51 -13.25 -11.69 -24.62
N ILE A 52 -12.51 -11.53 -25.70
CA ILE A 52 -11.12 -11.03 -25.69
C ILE A 52 -11.10 -9.51 -25.48
N ASP A 53 -11.99 -8.79 -26.14
CA ASP A 53 -12.16 -7.34 -25.97
C ASP A 53 -12.70 -7.01 -24.57
N SER A 54 -13.52 -7.89 -23.96
CA SER A 54 -13.96 -7.75 -22.57
C SER A 54 -12.85 -8.01 -21.53
N ALA A 55 -11.76 -8.69 -21.91
CA ALA A 55 -10.61 -8.93 -21.03
C ALA A 55 -9.59 -7.78 -21.11
N ALA A 56 -9.45 -7.13 -22.28
CA ALA A 56 -8.59 -5.96 -22.47
C ALA A 56 -9.25 -4.64 -22.03
N ALA A 57 -10.59 -4.58 -21.93
CA ALA A 57 -11.35 -3.40 -21.52
C ALA A 57 -11.76 -3.38 -20.04
N VAL A 58 -11.30 -4.33 -19.21
CA VAL A 58 -11.24 -4.12 -17.76
C VAL A 58 -10.02 -3.26 -17.51
N ALA A 59 -10.17 -1.94 -17.62
CA ALA A 59 -9.26 -1.04 -16.93
C ALA A 59 -9.12 -1.55 -15.50
N ASP A 60 -7.89 -1.90 -15.11
CA ASP A 60 -7.48 -2.43 -13.81
C ASP A 60 -8.23 -1.74 -12.67
N ARG A 61 -9.39 -2.30 -12.29
CA ARG A 61 -10.06 -1.84 -11.09
C ARG A 61 -9.28 -2.49 -9.97
N THR A 62 -8.44 -1.69 -9.32
CA THR A 62 -7.76 -2.02 -8.07
C THR A 62 -8.83 -2.33 -7.01
N VAL A 63 -9.27 -3.59 -6.93
CA VAL A 63 -10.33 -4.06 -6.03
C VAL A 63 -9.68 -4.80 -4.87
N LEU A 64 -9.83 -4.26 -3.66
CA LEU A 64 -9.62 -4.99 -2.42
C LEU A 64 -10.81 -5.94 -2.19
N ARG A 65 -10.56 -7.24 -2.08
CA ARG A 65 -11.58 -8.24 -1.75
C ARG A 65 -11.42 -8.68 -0.31
N PHE A 66 -12.52 -9.08 0.34
CA PHE A 66 -12.50 -9.68 1.66
C PHE A 66 -13.61 -10.71 1.80
N ALA A 67 -13.46 -11.63 2.75
CA ALA A 67 -14.51 -12.55 3.16
C ALA A 67 -14.56 -12.63 4.69
N LYS A 68 -15.78 -12.76 5.23
CA LYS A 68 -16.00 -12.99 6.66
C LYS A 68 -15.77 -14.46 6.98
N LEU A 69 -15.01 -14.72 8.03
CA LEU A 69 -14.69 -16.06 8.55
C LEU A 69 -15.65 -16.49 9.68
N SER A 70 -16.39 -15.55 10.25
CA SER A 70 -17.39 -15.80 11.29
C SER A 70 -18.52 -14.76 11.24
N GLU A 71 -19.57 -14.99 12.03
CA GLU A 71 -20.66 -14.04 12.26
C GLU A 71 -20.23 -12.80 13.07
N HIS A 72 -19.07 -12.85 13.73
CA HIS A 72 -18.56 -11.74 14.53
C HIS A 72 -17.81 -10.69 13.68
N ALA A 73 -17.43 -11.05 12.46
CA ALA A 73 -16.72 -10.19 11.55
C ALA A 73 -17.58 -9.01 11.06
N THR A 74 -16.98 -7.81 11.07
CA THR A 74 -17.60 -6.59 10.55
C THR A 74 -16.98 -6.22 9.22
N THR A 75 -17.81 -5.76 8.27
CA THR A 75 -17.35 -5.32 6.95
C THR A 75 -16.46 -4.09 7.10
N PRO A 76 -15.21 -4.09 6.58
CA PRO A 76 -14.36 -2.91 6.60
C PRO A 76 -15.04 -1.71 5.94
N THR A 77 -14.92 -0.53 6.54
CA THR A 77 -15.54 0.70 6.01
C THR A 77 -14.48 1.75 5.74
N ARG A 78 -14.79 2.74 4.91
CA ARG A 78 -13.86 3.82 4.59
C ARG A 78 -14.48 5.15 4.96
N GLY A 79 -13.75 5.96 5.73
CA GLY A 79 -14.27 7.21 6.30
C GLY A 79 -14.60 8.30 5.26
N SER A 80 -13.97 8.26 4.09
CA SER A 80 -14.28 9.15 2.96
C SER A 80 -13.83 8.53 1.64
N ALA A 81 -14.22 9.12 0.50
CA ALA A 81 -13.77 8.65 -0.80
C ALA A 81 -12.23 8.69 -0.98
N LYS A 82 -11.55 9.58 -0.25
CA LYS A 82 -10.10 9.80 -0.31
C LYS A 82 -9.35 9.31 0.94
N ALA A 83 -10.03 8.64 1.87
CA ALA A 83 -9.36 8.09 3.04
C ALA A 83 -8.38 6.99 2.60
N ALA A 84 -7.18 6.99 3.18
CA ALA A 84 -6.10 6.08 2.78
C ALA A 84 -6.41 4.61 3.07
N GLY A 85 -7.09 4.34 4.19
CA GLY A 85 -7.35 2.97 4.64
C GLY A 85 -8.82 2.67 4.93
N TYR A 86 -9.10 1.37 5.01
CA TYR A 86 -10.38 0.83 5.49
C TYR A 86 -10.29 0.54 6.98
N ASP A 87 -11.21 1.06 7.79
CA ASP A 87 -11.33 0.74 9.21
C ASP A 87 -11.49 -0.78 9.39
N LEU A 88 -10.65 -1.36 10.26
CA LEU A 88 -10.71 -2.74 10.72
C LEU A 88 -11.36 -2.80 12.10
N TYR A 89 -12.14 -3.86 12.32
CA TYR A 89 -13.01 -4.00 13.48
C TYR A 89 -12.62 -5.22 14.30
N SER A 90 -12.72 -5.11 15.62
CA SER A 90 -12.56 -6.25 16.51
C SER A 90 -13.74 -7.22 16.37
N ALA A 91 -13.46 -8.52 16.22
CA ALA A 91 -14.48 -9.56 16.27
C ALA A 91 -14.83 -9.98 17.71
N TYR A 92 -13.99 -9.66 18.69
CA TYR A 92 -14.12 -10.12 20.08
C TYR A 92 -13.82 -9.01 21.09
N ASP A 93 -14.12 -9.27 22.36
CA ASP A 93 -13.72 -8.39 23.46
C ASP A 93 -12.28 -8.72 23.89
N TYR A 94 -11.50 -7.68 24.18
CA TYR A 94 -10.14 -7.80 24.70
C TYR A 94 -9.91 -6.76 25.80
N ILE A 95 -9.00 -7.08 26.72
CA ILE A 95 -8.42 -6.13 27.65
C ILE A 95 -6.91 -6.19 27.45
N ILE A 96 -6.32 -5.07 27.03
CA ILE A 96 -4.87 -4.95 26.84
C ILE A 96 -4.31 -4.28 28.10
N GLY A 97 -3.50 -5.03 28.85
CA GLY A 97 -2.87 -4.52 30.07
C GLY A 97 -1.97 -3.31 29.80
N PRO A 98 -1.61 -2.56 30.84
CA PRO A 98 -0.64 -1.48 30.71
C PRO A 98 0.72 -2.03 30.29
N MET A 99 1.38 -1.35 29.34
CA MET A 99 2.67 -1.78 28.76
C MET A 99 2.64 -3.20 28.16
N ASP A 100 1.48 -3.66 27.68
CA ASP A 100 1.25 -5.00 27.14
C ASP A 100 0.79 -4.96 25.67
N LYS A 101 0.61 -6.14 25.06
CA LYS A 101 0.16 -6.31 23.68
C LYS A 101 -0.90 -7.41 23.55
N ALA A 102 -1.79 -7.24 22.59
CA ALA A 102 -2.75 -8.26 22.19
C ALA A 102 -2.84 -8.40 20.68
N ILE A 103 -3.20 -9.60 20.21
CA ILE A 103 -3.56 -9.83 18.81
C ILE A 103 -5.09 -9.82 18.73
N VAL A 104 -5.64 -8.70 18.27
CA VAL A 104 -7.08 -8.50 18.09
C VAL A 104 -7.48 -9.10 16.74
N LYS A 105 -8.33 -10.13 16.77
CA LYS A 105 -8.82 -10.80 15.55
C LYS A 105 -9.94 -9.98 14.93
N THR A 106 -9.95 -9.93 13.60
CA THR A 106 -11.00 -9.26 12.82
C THR A 106 -12.01 -10.22 12.22
N ASP A 107 -11.65 -11.52 12.15
CA ASP A 107 -12.40 -12.58 11.48
C ASP A 107 -12.73 -12.27 10.02
N ILE A 108 -11.86 -11.50 9.36
CA ILE A 108 -11.86 -11.39 7.90
C ILE A 108 -10.57 -11.98 7.34
N GLN A 109 -10.68 -12.56 6.15
CA GLN A 109 -9.54 -12.74 5.26
C GLN A 109 -9.63 -11.70 4.14
N ILE A 110 -8.51 -11.33 3.55
CA ILE A 110 -8.44 -10.35 2.47
C ILE A 110 -7.69 -10.89 1.26
N ALA A 111 -7.95 -10.32 0.11
CA ALA A 111 -7.09 -10.41 -1.06
C ALA A 111 -6.87 -8.98 -1.56
N VAL A 112 -5.66 -8.46 -1.32
CA VAL A 112 -5.25 -7.13 -1.77
C VAL A 112 -5.04 -7.14 -3.30
N PRO A 113 -5.09 -5.96 -3.94
CA PRO A 113 -4.76 -5.85 -5.36
C PRO A 113 -3.33 -6.30 -5.66
N HIS A 114 -3.09 -6.79 -6.87
CA HIS A 114 -1.75 -7.19 -7.29
C HIS A 114 -0.75 -6.03 -7.24
N GLY A 115 0.48 -6.31 -6.80
CA GLY A 115 1.51 -5.29 -6.62
C GLY A 115 1.29 -4.41 -5.39
N CYS A 116 0.45 -4.87 -4.45
CA CYS A 116 0.25 -4.22 -3.17
C CYS A 116 0.41 -5.23 -2.03
N TYR A 117 0.84 -4.74 -0.87
CA TYR A 117 0.60 -5.43 0.40
C TYR A 117 -0.44 -4.66 1.22
N GLY A 118 -1.04 -5.35 2.18
CA GLY A 118 -1.95 -4.75 3.15
C GLY A 118 -1.20 -4.26 4.37
N ARG A 119 -1.08 -2.93 4.56
CA ARG A 119 -0.56 -2.37 5.80
C ARG A 119 -1.68 -2.18 6.83
N VAL A 120 -1.61 -2.91 7.94
CA VAL A 120 -2.39 -2.64 9.14
C VAL A 120 -1.74 -1.46 9.87
N ALA A 121 -2.40 -0.31 9.83
CA ALA A 121 -1.92 0.96 10.32
C ALA A 121 -2.69 1.42 11.57
N PRO A 122 -2.04 2.18 12.48
CA PRO A 122 -2.71 2.72 13.65
C PRO A 122 -3.78 3.75 13.26
N ARG A 123 -4.81 3.88 14.10
CA ARG A 123 -5.80 4.97 14.02
C ARG A 123 -5.30 6.14 14.86
N SER A 124 -5.18 7.33 14.25
CA SER A 124 -4.62 8.52 14.92
C SER A 124 -5.32 8.87 16.23
N GLY A 125 -6.65 8.68 16.31
CA GLY A 125 -7.41 8.91 17.54
C GLY A 125 -7.04 7.97 18.68
N LEU A 126 -6.75 6.69 18.38
CA LEU A 126 -6.33 5.71 19.39
C LEU A 126 -4.90 6.01 19.88
N ALA A 127 -4.01 6.34 18.94
CA ALA A 127 -2.63 6.73 19.27
C ALA A 127 -2.58 7.97 20.16
N ALA A 128 -3.27 9.05 19.79
CA ALA A 128 -3.19 10.32 20.50
C ALA A 128 -3.91 10.33 21.85
N LYS A 129 -5.02 9.59 22.00
CA LYS A 129 -5.85 9.64 23.22
C LYS A 129 -5.57 8.52 24.20
N HIS A 130 -5.17 7.35 23.71
CA HIS A 130 -5.04 6.14 24.52
C HIS A 130 -3.62 5.56 24.49
N PHE A 131 -2.69 6.19 23.77
CA PHE A 131 -1.31 5.72 23.60
C PHE A 131 -1.23 4.27 23.04
N ILE A 132 -2.12 3.99 22.07
CA ILE A 132 -2.21 2.71 21.39
C ILE A 132 -1.49 2.77 20.04
N ASP A 133 -0.67 1.77 19.76
CA ASP A 133 0.00 1.61 18.46
C ASP A 133 -0.24 0.22 17.85
N VAL A 134 0.14 0.06 16.59
CA VAL A 134 0.01 -1.20 15.83
C VAL A 134 1.38 -1.76 15.45
N GLY A 135 1.62 -3.02 15.79
CA GLY A 135 2.81 -3.80 15.41
C GLY A 135 2.62 -4.70 14.21
N ALA A 136 3.73 -5.30 13.75
CA ALA A 136 3.85 -6.18 12.58
C ALA A 136 3.40 -5.55 11.25
N GLY A 137 2.11 -5.24 11.13
CA GLY A 137 1.56 -4.35 10.11
C GLY A 137 1.54 -4.88 8.68
N VAL A 138 2.38 -5.85 8.31
CA VAL A 138 2.50 -6.35 6.93
C VAL A 138 1.60 -7.56 6.72
N VAL A 139 0.63 -7.44 5.82
CA VAL A 139 -0.20 -8.54 5.31
C VAL A 139 0.18 -8.76 3.84
N ASP A 140 0.85 -9.88 3.56
CA ASP A 140 1.34 -10.22 2.24
C ASP A 140 0.21 -10.38 1.20
N GLU A 141 0.54 -10.19 -0.08
CA GLU A 141 -0.42 -10.26 -1.19
C GLU A 141 -1.13 -11.62 -1.28
N ASP A 142 -0.42 -12.70 -0.98
CA ASP A 142 -0.90 -14.08 -1.04
C ASP A 142 -1.47 -14.60 0.28
N TYR A 143 -1.47 -13.79 1.35
CA TYR A 143 -2.02 -14.19 2.63
C TYR A 143 -3.55 -14.36 2.57
N ARG A 144 -4.05 -15.52 3.02
CA ARG A 144 -5.50 -15.85 3.07
C ARG A 144 -6.00 -16.25 4.46
N GLY A 145 -5.20 -16.01 5.49
CA GLY A 145 -5.60 -16.26 6.86
C GLY A 145 -6.47 -15.15 7.45
N ASN A 146 -6.77 -15.27 8.75
CA ASN A 146 -7.49 -14.26 9.50
C ASN A 146 -6.59 -13.04 9.77
N VAL A 147 -7.00 -11.86 9.31
CA VAL A 147 -6.28 -10.62 9.56
C VAL A 147 -6.31 -10.30 11.06
N GLY A 148 -5.15 -10.36 11.69
CA GLY A 148 -4.96 -9.94 13.09
C GLY A 148 -4.38 -8.54 13.18
N VAL A 149 -4.81 -7.78 14.20
CA VAL A 149 -4.23 -6.48 14.54
C VAL A 149 -3.39 -6.66 15.81
N VAL A 150 -2.08 -6.53 15.69
CA VAL A 150 -1.18 -6.54 16.86
C VAL A 150 -1.23 -5.16 17.48
N MET A 151 -1.93 -5.01 18.60
CA MET A 151 -2.07 -3.74 19.31
C MET A 151 -1.12 -3.69 20.49
N PHE A 152 -0.37 -2.59 20.61
CA PHE A 152 0.45 -2.26 21.77
C PHE A 152 -0.26 -1.20 22.60
N ASN A 153 -0.32 -1.42 23.91
CA ASN A 153 -0.75 -0.42 24.86
C ASN A 153 0.47 0.14 25.61
N PHE A 154 0.90 1.34 25.24
CA PHE A 154 2.00 2.03 25.93
C PHE A 154 1.52 2.91 27.09
N ASN A 155 0.23 2.88 27.41
CA ASN A 155 -0.31 3.60 28.54
C ASN A 155 -0.10 2.83 29.86
N LYS A 156 -0.28 3.53 30.98
CA LYS A 156 -0.25 2.97 32.34
C LYS A 156 -1.60 2.41 32.79
N GLU A 157 -2.65 2.62 32.01
CA GLU A 157 -3.99 2.11 32.22
C GLU A 157 -4.29 0.97 31.24
N SER A 158 -5.22 0.09 31.59
CA SER A 158 -5.69 -0.93 30.66
C SER A 158 -6.54 -0.30 29.54
N PHE A 159 -6.48 -0.90 28.36
CA PHE A 159 -7.30 -0.50 27.22
C PHE A 159 -8.29 -1.60 26.88
N GLU A 160 -9.58 -1.29 26.98
CA GLU A 160 -10.64 -2.20 26.61
C GLU A 160 -10.98 -2.06 25.12
N VAL A 161 -11.02 -3.19 24.44
CA VAL A 161 -11.55 -3.31 23.08
C VAL A 161 -12.83 -4.11 23.17
N LYS A 162 -13.93 -3.58 22.66
CA LYS A 162 -15.19 -4.32 22.53
C LYS A 162 -15.35 -4.84 21.10
N LYS A 163 -16.10 -5.94 20.96
CA LYS A 163 -16.55 -6.43 19.66
C LYS A 163 -17.22 -5.29 18.89
N GLY A 164 -16.81 -5.11 17.64
CA GLY A 164 -17.29 -4.03 16.77
C GLY A 164 -16.55 -2.71 16.91
N ASP A 165 -15.58 -2.58 17.81
CA ASP A 165 -14.73 -1.39 17.86
C ASP A 165 -13.78 -1.32 16.68
N ARG A 166 -13.54 -0.10 16.20
CA ARG A 166 -12.55 0.17 15.16
C ARG A 166 -11.16 0.22 15.77
N VAL A 167 -10.32 -0.76 15.45
CA VAL A 167 -9.04 -0.99 16.12
C VAL A 167 -7.81 -0.58 15.30
N ALA A 168 -7.91 -0.64 13.98
CA ALA A 168 -6.85 -0.26 13.05
C ALA A 168 -7.46 0.20 11.72
N GLN A 169 -6.62 0.54 10.75
CA GLN A 169 -7.02 0.72 9.36
C GLN A 169 -6.11 -0.06 8.42
N LEU A 170 -6.66 -0.65 7.38
CA LEU A 170 -5.93 -1.37 6.34
C LEU A 170 -5.67 -0.42 5.16
N VAL A 171 -4.40 -0.16 4.86
CA VAL A 171 -3.95 0.62 3.69
C VAL A 171 -3.37 -0.34 2.66
N CYS A 172 -3.80 -0.25 1.39
CA CYS A 172 -3.15 -0.99 0.31
C CYS A 172 -1.97 -0.16 -0.19
N GLU A 173 -0.75 -0.61 0.07
CA GLU A 173 0.47 0.10 -0.34
C GLU A 173 1.11 -0.58 -1.54
N ARG A 174 1.37 0.20 -2.59
CA ARG A 174 2.03 -0.29 -3.80
C ARG A 174 3.49 -0.62 -3.51
N ILE A 175 3.94 -1.75 -4.04
CA ILE A 175 5.31 -2.24 -3.91
C ILE A 175 5.82 -2.76 -5.25
N CYS A 176 7.13 -2.89 -5.38
CA CYS A 176 7.75 -3.72 -6.41
C CYS A 176 8.28 -5.01 -5.77
N TYR A 177 8.32 -6.10 -6.55
CA TYR A 177 8.89 -7.39 -6.16
C TYR A 177 10.25 -7.57 -6.86
N PRO A 178 11.33 -6.93 -6.39
CA PRO A 178 12.63 -7.06 -7.03
C PRO A 178 13.22 -8.46 -6.80
N GLU A 179 13.96 -8.97 -7.77
CA GLU A 179 14.86 -10.09 -7.54
C GLU A 179 16.11 -9.61 -6.78
N LEU A 180 16.51 -10.35 -5.76
CA LEU A 180 17.72 -10.06 -4.98
C LEU A 180 18.92 -10.68 -5.69
N MET A 181 19.90 -9.83 -6.06
CA MET A 181 21.16 -10.24 -6.68
C MET A 181 22.33 -9.75 -5.83
N GLU A 182 23.22 -10.66 -5.46
CA GLU A 182 24.49 -10.34 -4.80
C GLU A 182 25.51 -9.87 -5.85
N GLU A 183 26.25 -8.80 -5.55
CA GLU A 183 27.24 -8.20 -6.45
C GLU A 183 28.61 -8.14 -5.75
N GLU A 184 29.65 -8.64 -6.41
CA GLU A 184 31.02 -8.48 -5.95
C GLU A 184 31.51 -7.07 -6.28
N VAL A 185 31.74 -6.25 -5.24
CA VAL A 185 32.20 -4.87 -5.39
C VAL A 185 33.66 -4.73 -4.97
N ASN A 186 34.48 -4.17 -5.85
CA ASN A 186 35.84 -3.75 -5.50
C ASN A 186 35.80 -2.57 -4.50
N PRO A 187 36.84 -2.35 -3.67
CA PRO A 187 36.84 -1.31 -2.62
C PRO A 187 36.54 0.12 -3.10
N ASN A 188 36.73 0.40 -4.40
CA ASN A 188 36.50 1.70 -5.01
C ASN A 188 35.20 1.79 -5.83
N GLN A 189 34.40 0.72 -5.89
CA GLN A 189 33.15 0.66 -6.65
C GLN A 189 31.96 0.75 -5.70
N LYS A 190 31.01 1.64 -6.02
CA LYS A 190 29.74 1.77 -5.30
C LYS A 190 28.64 1.10 -6.11
N LEU A 191 27.69 0.47 -5.42
CA LEU A 191 26.44 0.03 -6.02
C LEU A 191 25.58 1.26 -6.36
N TYR A 192 25.08 1.32 -7.58
CA TYR A 192 24.15 2.34 -8.03
C TYR A 192 22.74 1.75 -8.10
N ILE A 193 21.76 2.49 -7.61
CA ILE A 193 20.34 2.11 -7.69
C ILE A 193 19.78 2.74 -8.96
N TYR A 194 19.21 1.92 -9.84
CA TYR A 194 18.31 2.41 -10.89
C TYR A 194 16.90 2.43 -10.30
N ASP A 195 16.21 3.57 -10.38
CA ASP A 195 14.95 3.81 -9.67
C ASP A 195 13.89 2.73 -9.93
N CYS A 196 13.37 2.08 -8.88
CA CYS A 196 12.15 1.28 -8.96
C CYS A 196 10.97 2.25 -9.08
N ILE A 197 10.54 2.57 -10.30
CA ILE A 197 9.36 3.43 -10.50
C ILE A 197 8.11 2.59 -10.24
N VAL A 198 7.54 2.73 -9.04
CA VAL A 198 6.24 2.17 -8.68
C VAL A 198 5.15 3.10 -9.21
N HIS A 199 4.60 2.81 -10.38
CA HIS A 199 3.50 3.57 -11.01
C HIS A 199 2.14 3.33 -10.35
#